data_AF-A0A848EQ02-F1
#
_entry.id   AF-A0A848EQ02-F1
#
_cell.length_a   1.000
_cell.length_b   1.000
_cell.length_c   1.000
_cell.angle_alpha   90.00
_cell.angle_beta   90.00
_cell.angle_gamma   90.00
#
_symmetry.space_group_name_H-M   'P 1'
#
loop_
_entity.id
_entity.type
_entity.pdbx_description
1 polymer ?
#
loop_
_entity_poly.entity_id
_entity_poly.type
_entity_poly.pdbx_seq_one_letter_code
_entity_poly.pdbx_strand_id
1 'polypeptide(L)'
;MERYFLLGGAVAVVPLLLAGGVVAFAGSNMGSGPAEVSTNIEERCSDEGGDYLPEYDECVGITKVSCDSLGGSFDSCASACRNNPDARMCTQQCVQVCDNLN
;
A
#
# COMPACT_ATOMS: atom_id res chain seq x y z
N MET A 1 7.92 -40.81 -6.47
CA MET A 1 6.73 -40.33 -5.76
C MET A 1 6.94 -38.86 -5.47
N GLU A 2 6.64 -38.02 -6.46
CA GLU A 2 6.71 -36.56 -6.41
C GLU A 2 5.41 -36.04 -5.82
N ARG A 3 5.47 -35.09 -4.89
CA ARG A 3 4.28 -34.39 -4.36
C ARG A 3 4.35 -32.93 -4.76
N TYR A 4 3.52 -32.56 -5.74
CA TYR A 4 3.19 -31.19 -6.10
C TYR A 4 1.93 -30.77 -5.33
N PHE A 5 1.91 -29.58 -4.74
CA PHE A 5 0.68 -28.93 -4.27
C PHE A 5 0.66 -27.51 -4.80
N LEU A 6 -0.37 -27.20 -5.61
CA LEU A 6 -0.62 -25.94 -6.30
C LEU A 6 -1.85 -25.28 -5.68
N LEU A 7 -1.72 -24.11 -5.06
CA LEU A 7 -2.79 -23.11 -4.97
C LEU A 7 -2.17 -21.71 -5.02
N GLY A 8 -2.33 -21.05 -6.16
CA GLY A 8 -2.12 -19.60 -6.32
C GLY A 8 -0.69 -19.14 -6.60
N GLY A 9 -0.34 -19.00 -7.89
CA GLY A 9 0.73 -18.11 -8.35
C GLY A 9 2.15 -18.68 -8.33
N ALA A 10 2.55 -19.27 -9.47
CA ALA A 10 3.92 -19.64 -9.84
C ALA A 10 4.60 -20.75 -9.01
N VAL A 11 4.49 -22.00 -9.50
CA VAL A 11 5.46 -23.06 -9.14
C VAL A 11 5.81 -23.88 -10.38
N ALA A 12 7.03 -23.70 -10.86
CA ALA A 12 8.04 -24.75 -11.08
C ALA A 12 9.05 -24.31 -12.15
N VAL A 13 10.35 -24.49 -11.90
CA VAL A 13 11.15 -25.53 -12.59
C VAL A 13 12.29 -25.97 -11.66
N VAL A 14 12.33 -27.26 -11.32
CA VAL A 14 13.48 -27.92 -10.67
C VAL A 14 14.58 -28.09 -11.73
N PRO A 15 15.85 -27.71 -11.46
CA PRO A 15 16.89 -27.83 -12.47
C PRO A 15 17.43 -29.27 -12.49
N LEU A 16 17.30 -29.96 -13.63
CA LEU A 16 18.13 -31.12 -13.95
C LEU A 16 19.18 -30.69 -15.00
N LEU A 17 20.38 -30.37 -14.51
CA LEU A 17 21.57 -30.09 -15.30
C LEU A 17 22.07 -31.37 -15.96
N LEU A 18 21.90 -31.56 -17.27
CA LEU A 18 22.83 -32.36 -18.10
C LEU A 18 22.82 -31.87 -19.55
N ALA A 19 24.04 -31.65 -20.07
CA ALA A 19 24.43 -31.30 -21.44
C ALA A 19 24.24 -29.83 -21.88
N GLY A 20 25.33 -29.07 -21.70
CA GLY A 20 25.83 -28.12 -22.71
C GLY A 20 24.86 -27.04 -23.19
N GLY A 21 24.60 -26.05 -22.35
CA GLY A 21 23.95 -24.81 -22.77
C GLY A 21 24.41 -23.68 -21.88
N VAL A 22 25.11 -22.69 -22.44
CA VAL A 22 25.42 -21.44 -21.75
C VAL A 22 24.10 -20.72 -21.48
N VAL A 23 23.64 -20.72 -20.23
CA VAL A 23 22.52 -19.86 -19.83
C VAL A 23 23.06 -18.45 -19.65
N ALA A 24 22.74 -17.58 -20.60
CA ALA A 24 22.95 -16.14 -20.45
C ALA A 24 21.95 -15.64 -19.40
N PHE A 25 22.41 -15.43 -18.18
CA PHE A 25 21.64 -14.71 -17.17
C PHE A 25 21.64 -13.24 -17.58
N ALA A 26 20.57 -12.77 -18.22
CA ALA A 26 20.30 -11.34 -18.32
C ALA A 26 19.99 -10.87 -16.88
N GLY A 27 20.97 -10.23 -16.24
CA GLY A 27 20.80 -9.67 -14.90
C GLY A 27 19.70 -8.61 -14.93
N SER A 28 18.66 -8.81 -14.12
CA SER A 28 17.72 -7.74 -13.80
C SER A 28 18.46 -6.77 -12.89
N ASN A 29 18.67 -5.54 -13.39
CA ASN A 29 19.19 -4.43 -12.61
C ASN A 29 18.23 -4.14 -11.45
N MET A 30 18.57 -4.62 -10.26
CA MET A 30 17.99 -4.09 -9.03
C MET A 30 18.69 -2.77 -8.77
N GLY A 31 18.15 -1.71 -9.39
CA GLY A 31 18.51 -0.34 -9.03
C GLY A 31 18.00 -0.05 -7.63
N SER A 32 18.74 -0.49 -6.61
CA SER A 32 18.63 0.07 -5.27
C SER A 32 19.28 1.45 -5.32
N GLY A 33 18.47 2.44 -5.70
CA GLY A 33 18.78 3.83 -5.38
C GLY A 33 18.90 3.99 -3.86
N PRO A 34 19.55 5.05 -3.37
CA PRO A 34 19.51 5.36 -1.95
C PRO A 34 18.03 5.43 -1.55
N ALA A 35 17.67 4.79 -0.44
CA ALA A 35 16.35 4.95 0.16
C ALA A 35 16.09 6.45 0.27
N GLU A 36 15.22 6.97 -0.60
CA GLU A 36 14.70 8.31 -0.42
C GLU A 36 13.99 8.25 0.94
N VAL A 37 14.38 9.12 1.86
CA VAL A 37 13.57 9.37 3.05
C VAL A 37 12.22 9.75 2.49
N SER A 38 11.22 8.87 2.64
CA SER A 38 9.95 9.01 1.98
C SER A 38 9.26 10.29 2.48
N THR A 39 9.40 11.36 1.70
CA THR A 39 8.49 12.52 1.70
C THR A 39 7.15 12.16 1.05
N ASN A 40 6.95 10.89 0.69
CA ASN A 40 5.76 10.39 0.05
C ASN A 40 4.74 10.00 1.14
N ILE A 41 3.85 10.94 1.45
CA ILE A 41 2.77 10.77 2.42
C ILE A 41 1.88 9.56 2.08
N GLU A 42 1.71 9.24 0.80
CA GLU A 42 0.95 8.08 0.32
C GLU A 42 1.53 6.75 0.84
N GLU A 43 2.84 6.55 0.73
CA GLU A 43 3.54 5.38 1.26
C GLU A 43 3.42 5.30 2.78
N ARG A 44 3.66 6.42 3.48
CA ARG A 44 3.55 6.47 4.95
C ARG A 44 2.13 6.17 5.43
N CYS A 45 1.11 6.67 4.74
CA CYS A 45 -0.29 6.35 5.02
C CYS A 45 -0.58 4.85 4.82
N SER A 46 -0.07 4.28 3.72
CA SER A 46 -0.23 2.87 3.39
C SER A 46 0.48 1.95 4.41
N ASP A 47 1.65 2.34 4.89
CA ASP A 47 2.42 1.63 5.92
C ASP A 47 1.67 1.56 7.26
N GLU A 48 0.90 2.60 7.58
CA GLU A 48 0.01 2.65 8.74
C GLU A 48 -1.31 1.87 8.52
N GLY A 49 -1.49 1.26 7.35
CA GLY A 49 -2.68 0.50 6.96
C GLY A 49 -3.85 1.36 6.50
N GLY A 50 -3.59 2.62 6.16
CA GLY A 50 -4.56 3.57 5.64
C GLY A 50 -4.72 3.56 4.12
N ASP A 51 -5.70 4.31 3.66
CA ASP A 51 -5.93 4.64 2.25
C ASP A 51 -5.73 6.15 2.05
N TYR A 52 -4.74 6.52 1.24
CA TYR A 52 -4.42 7.93 0.99
C TYR A 52 -5.27 8.48 -0.16
N LEU A 53 -5.94 9.60 0.08
CA LEU A 53 -6.77 10.30 -0.89
C LEU A 53 -6.03 11.58 -1.35
N PRO A 54 -5.28 11.54 -2.46
CA PRO A 54 -4.40 12.64 -2.87
C PRO A 54 -5.18 13.91 -3.24
N GLU A 55 -6.43 13.79 -3.69
CA GLU A 55 -7.27 14.94 -4.02
C GLU A 55 -7.67 15.78 -2.79
N TYR A 56 -7.59 15.19 -1.60
CA TYR A 56 -8.02 15.79 -0.35
C TYR A 56 -6.90 15.94 0.67
N ASP A 57 -5.71 15.38 0.39
CA ASP A 57 -4.59 15.31 1.34
C ASP A 57 -5.01 14.64 2.67
N GLU A 58 -5.75 13.55 2.53
CA GLU A 58 -6.34 12.80 3.65
C GLU A 58 -5.83 11.36 3.67
N CYS A 59 -5.54 10.83 4.84
CA CYS A 59 -5.28 9.41 5.06
C CYS A 59 -6.44 8.78 5.85
N VAL A 60 -7.13 7.81 5.24
CA VAL A 60 -8.38 7.23 5.75
C VAL A 60 -8.13 5.87 6.39
N GLY A 61 -8.86 5.56 7.46
CA GLY A 61 -8.84 4.23 8.08
C GLY A 61 -7.68 3.97 9.04
N ILE A 62 -6.90 5.01 9.36
CA ILE A 62 -5.80 4.92 10.33
C ILE A 62 -6.24 5.27 11.74
N THR A 63 -5.40 4.93 12.72
CA THR A 63 -5.62 5.30 14.12
C THR A 63 -5.16 6.72 14.42
N LYS A 64 -5.58 7.28 15.55
CA LYS A 64 -5.05 8.56 16.05
C LYS A 64 -3.51 8.54 16.18
N VAL A 65 -2.95 7.45 16.69
CA VAL A 65 -1.49 7.33 16.91
C VAL A 65 -0.75 7.38 15.59
N SER A 66 -1.28 6.69 14.57
CA SER A 66 -0.79 6.75 13.20
C SER A 66 -0.93 8.15 12.60
N CYS A 67 -2.06 8.83 12.82
CA CYS A 67 -2.22 10.21 12.34
C CYS A 67 -1.22 11.18 12.98
N ASP A 68 -0.99 11.04 14.29
CA ASP A 68 -0.01 11.84 15.02
C ASP A 68 1.42 11.56 14.51
N SER A 69 1.75 10.31 14.10
CA SER A 69 3.05 9.97 13.49
C SER A 69 3.23 10.55 12.09
N LEU A 70 2.12 10.77 11.38
CA LEU A 70 2.06 11.46 10.09
C LEU A 70 2.06 12.99 10.21
N GLY A 71 2.00 13.53 11.44
CA GLY A 71 1.97 14.97 11.67
C GLY A 71 0.63 15.64 11.30
N GLY A 72 -0.43 14.86 11.11
CA GLY A 72 -1.75 15.34 10.72
C GLY A 72 -2.70 15.63 11.89
N SER A 73 -3.95 15.90 11.55
CA SER A 73 -5.06 16.15 12.46
C SER A 73 -6.09 15.04 12.34
N PHE A 74 -6.29 14.28 13.42
CA PHE A 74 -7.17 13.13 13.42
C PHE A 74 -8.64 13.52 13.63
N ASP A 75 -9.51 13.11 12.71
CA ASP A 75 -10.96 13.08 12.88
C ASP A 75 -11.44 11.63 13.08
N SER A 76 -11.90 11.34 14.30
CA SER A 76 -12.44 10.03 14.66
C SER A 76 -13.81 9.72 14.04
N CYS A 77 -14.53 10.72 13.53
CA CYS A 77 -15.88 10.57 13.01
C CYS A 77 -16.18 11.55 11.87
N ALA A 78 -15.33 11.53 10.84
CA ALA A 78 -15.61 12.23 9.60
C ALA A 78 -16.79 11.55 8.87
N SER A 79 -17.57 12.35 8.14
CA SER A 79 -18.68 11.85 7.33
C SER A 79 -18.18 10.97 6.18
N ALA A 80 -18.84 9.82 5.96
CA ALA A 80 -18.58 8.95 4.81
C ALA A 80 -18.85 9.63 3.45
N CYS A 81 -19.60 10.73 3.43
CA CYS A 81 -19.90 11.48 2.20
C CYS A 81 -19.09 12.76 2.02
N ARG A 82 -18.16 13.11 2.91
CA ARG A 82 -17.54 14.46 2.92
C ARG A 82 -16.92 14.86 1.57
N ASN A 83 -16.47 13.87 0.80
CA ASN A 83 -15.82 14.00 -0.51
C ASN A 83 -16.76 13.73 -1.70
N ASN A 84 -18.08 13.64 -1.49
CA ASN A 84 -19.07 13.41 -2.54
C ASN A 84 -20.10 14.56 -2.60
N PRO A 85 -19.95 15.52 -3.55
CA PRO A 85 -20.85 16.67 -3.67
C PRO A 85 -22.27 16.28 -4.14
N ASP A 86 -22.45 15.11 -4.75
CA ASP A 86 -23.74 14.62 -5.23
C ASP A 86 -24.50 13.79 -4.17
N ALA A 87 -23.90 13.60 -2.99
CA ALA A 87 -24.51 12.85 -1.90
C ALA A 87 -25.81 13.55 -1.41
N ARG A 88 -26.96 12.91 -1.66
CA ARG A 88 -28.27 13.39 -1.16
C ARG A 88 -28.59 12.92 0.24
N MET A 89 -28.00 11.80 0.65
CA MET A 89 -28.19 11.14 1.94
C MET A 89 -26.87 10.50 2.35
N CYS A 90 -26.57 10.54 3.65
CA CYS A 90 -25.35 9.97 4.22
C CYS A 90 -25.70 9.04 5.36
N THR A 91 -25.01 7.90 5.43
CA THR A 91 -25.10 7.01 6.58
C THR A 91 -24.46 7.73 7.78
N GLN A 92 -25.04 7.53 8.97
CA GLN A 92 -24.44 8.02 10.23
C GLN A 92 -23.29 7.11 10.68
N GLN A 93 -22.39 6.80 9.75
CA GLN A 93 -21.19 5.99 9.99
C GLN A 93 -19.99 6.93 10.13
N CYS A 94 -19.23 6.73 11.19
CA CYS A 94 -17.96 7.41 11.41
C CYS A 94 -16.89 6.80 10.52
N VAL A 95 -16.21 7.63 9.73
CA VAL A 95 -14.98 7.25 9.03
C VAL A 95 -13.81 7.95 9.72
N GLN A 96 -12.78 7.18 10.06
CA GLN A 96 -11.56 7.70 10.66
C GLN A 96 -10.69 8.31 9.58
N VAL A 97 -10.23 9.53 9.78
CA VAL A 97 -9.48 10.31 8.78
C VAL A 97 -8.37 11.09 9.47
N CYS A 98 -7.26 11.29 8.75
CA CYS A 98 -6.17 12.15 9.13
C CYS A 98 -5.93 13.19 8.04
N ASP A 99 -6.10 14.46 8.38
CA ASP A 99 -5.98 15.60 7.45
C ASP A 99 -4.71 16.41 7.76
N ASN A 100 -4.34 17.35 6.88
CA ASN A 100 -3.20 18.27 7.09
C ASN A 100 -1.87 17.53 7.32
N LEU A 101 -1.55 16.57 6.46
CA LEU A 101 -0.36 15.72 6.58
C LEU A 101 0.90 16.55 6.28
N ASN A 102 2.00 16.29 7.00
CA ASN A 102 3.23 17.11 6.95
C ASN A 102 4.53 16.28 6.86
#